data_AF-A0A936BGB7-F1
#
_entry.id   AF-A0A936BGB7-F1
#
_cell.length_a   1.000
_cell.length_b   1.000
_cell.length_c   1.000
_cell.angle_alpha   90.00
_cell.angle_beta   90.00
_cell.angle_gamma   90.00
#
_symmetry.space_group_name_H-M   'P 1'
#
loop_
_entity.id
_entity.type
_entity.pdbx_description
1 polymer ?
#
loop_
_entity_poly.entity_id
_entity_poly.type
_entity_poly.pdbx_seq_one_letter_code
_entity_poly.pdbx_strand_id
1 'polypeptide(L)'
;YQLWGWRDWWMVLIALAPGLGHAFSPFLGGRGGKALAALLGSWIGLTLWRVPAVMLISLTFFFLLFKRKHELWAILATLAVACAYLLLFNPSPLLLTILATHLLLILWTHKR
;
A
#
# COMPACT_ATOMS: atom_id res chain seq x y z
N TYR A 1 15.19 3.75 -2.98
CA TYR A 1 14.76 3.43 -4.36
C TYR A 1 15.18 4.52 -5.35
N GLN A 2 14.52 5.68 -5.38
CA GLN A 2 14.77 6.71 -6.41
C GLN A 2 16.18 7.32 -6.34
N LEU A 3 16.66 7.63 -5.12
CA LEU A 3 17.95 8.31 -4.93
C LEU A 3 19.16 7.40 -5.17
N TRP A 4 19.08 6.14 -4.72
CA TRP A 4 20.20 5.20 -4.74
C TRP A 4 20.09 4.12 -5.83
N GLY A 5 19.02 4.15 -6.62
CA GLY A 5 18.84 3.22 -7.74
C GLY A 5 18.63 1.75 -7.35
N TRP A 6 18.45 1.43 -6.07
CA TRP A 6 18.18 0.06 -5.63
C TRP A 6 16.88 -0.46 -6.22
N ARG A 7 16.91 -1.66 -6.82
CA ARG A 7 15.77 -2.33 -7.46
C ARG A 7 15.71 -3.85 -7.22
N ASP A 8 16.48 -4.34 -6.26
CA ASP A 8 16.53 -5.77 -5.96
C ASP A 8 15.29 -6.24 -5.21
N TRP A 9 15.08 -7.55 -5.20
CA TRP A 9 13.90 -8.18 -4.59
C TRP A 9 13.81 -8.05 -3.07
N TRP A 10 14.93 -7.83 -2.37
CA TRP A 10 14.90 -7.58 -0.91
C TRP A 10 14.14 -6.31 -0.54
N MET A 11 13.93 -5.41 -1.49
CA MET A 11 13.09 -4.22 -1.29
C MET A 11 11.63 -4.55 -1.00
N VAL A 12 11.13 -5.71 -1.43
CA VAL A 12 9.78 -6.17 -1.09
C VAL A 12 9.64 -6.29 0.43
N LEU A 13 10.62 -6.90 1.09
CA LEU A 13 10.62 -7.06 2.55
C LEU A 13 10.68 -5.71 3.26
N ILE A 14 11.48 -4.77 2.74
CA ILE A 14 11.58 -3.41 3.31
C ILE A 14 10.28 -2.64 3.15
N ALA A 15 9.65 -2.72 1.98
CA ALA A 15 8.38 -2.04 1.73
C ALA A 15 7.25 -2.59 2.61
N LEU A 16 7.28 -3.90 2.89
CA LEU A 16 6.28 -4.61 3.66
C LEU A 16 6.48 -4.47 5.18
N ALA A 17 7.72 -4.30 5.65
CA ALA A 17 8.08 -4.27 7.07
C ALA A 17 7.27 -3.25 7.90
N PRO A 18 7.05 -1.99 7.46
CA PRO A 18 6.21 -1.05 8.20
C PRO A 18 4.76 -1.53 8.35
N GLY A 19 4.19 -2.12 7.30
CA GLY A 19 2.83 -2.65 7.31
C GLY A 19 2.68 -3.83 8.26
N LEU A 20 3.63 -4.77 8.21
CA LEU A 20 3.67 -5.91 9.13
C LEU A 20 3.88 -5.48 10.58
N GLY A 21 4.80 -4.54 10.84
CA GLY A 21 5.05 -4.03 12.19
C GLY A 21 3.84 -3.31 12.78
N HIS A 22 3.06 -2.60 11.95
CA HIS A 22 1.82 -1.98 12.41
C HIS A 22 0.70 -2.99 12.67
N ALA A 23 0.59 -4.02 11.82
CA ALA A 23 -0.43 -5.06 11.96
C ALA A 23 -0.12 -6.07 13.09
N PHE A 24 1.16 -6.27 13.40
CA PHE A 24 1.68 -7.13 14.45
C PHE A 24 2.64 -6.36 15.35
N SER A 25 2.11 -5.42 16.13
CA SER A 25 2.97 -4.63 17.02
C SER A 25 3.41 -5.47 18.23
N PRO A 26 4.72 -5.71 18.45
CA PRO A 26 5.19 -6.45 19.62
C PRO A 26 4.88 -5.71 20.93
N PHE A 27 4.85 -4.38 20.89
CA PHE A 27 4.51 -3.52 22.04
C PHE A 27 3.04 -3.58 22.43
N LEU A 28 2.16 -4.03 21.52
CA LEU A 28 0.72 -4.17 21.76
C LEU A 28 0.31 -5.66 21.85
N GLY A 29 1.25 -6.55 22.16
CA GLY A 29 0.99 -7.98 22.30
C GLY A 29 0.54 -8.64 20.99
N GLY A 30 1.10 -8.21 19.86
CA GLY A 30 0.76 -8.73 18.53
C GLY A 30 -0.55 -8.22 17.95
N ARG A 31 -1.18 -7.21 18.58
CA ARG A 31 -2.40 -6.56 18.09
C ARG A 31 -2.04 -5.32 17.29
N GLY A 32 -2.74 -5.09 16.18
CA GLY A 32 -2.46 -3.99 15.27
C GLY A 32 -3.68 -3.57 14.48
N GLY A 33 -3.50 -2.53 13.66
CA GLY A 33 -4.56 -1.98 12.79
C GLY A 33 -4.44 -2.42 11.33
N LYS A 34 -5.23 -1.79 10.46
CA LYS A 34 -5.32 -2.07 9.00
C LYS A 34 -4.07 -1.67 8.19
N ALA A 35 -3.03 -1.12 8.84
CA ALA A 35 -1.73 -0.76 8.26
C ALA A 35 -1.72 0.26 7.09
N LEU A 36 -2.88 0.78 6.65
CA LEU A 36 -3.01 1.58 5.43
C LEU A 36 -2.07 2.80 5.38
N ALA A 37 -1.92 3.52 6.50
CA ALA A 37 -1.01 4.67 6.59
C ALA A 37 0.47 4.27 6.46
N ALA A 38 0.87 3.14 7.06
CA ALA A 38 2.23 2.62 6.95
C ALA A 38 2.56 2.18 5.52
N LEU A 39 1.58 1.58 4.83
CA LEU A 39 1.70 1.19 3.41
C LEU A 39 1.81 2.41 2.48
N LEU A 40 1.03 3.47 2.72
CA LEU A 40 1.21 4.73 2.00
C LEU A 40 2.61 5.31 2.24
N GLY A 41 3.13 5.22 3.47
CA GLY A 41 4.49 5.63 3.82
C GLY A 41 5.57 4.89 3.02
N SER A 42 5.44 3.58 2.83
CA SER A 42 6.40 2.83 2.01
C SER A 42 6.35 3.27 0.54
N TRP A 43 5.17 3.58 -0.01
CA TRP A 43 5.05 4.16 -1.35
C TRP A 43 5.71 5.53 -1.50
N ILE A 44 5.78 6.33 -0.43
CA ILE A 44 6.54 7.59 -0.42
C ILE A 44 8.04 7.29 -0.58
N GLY A 45 8.58 6.34 0.18
CA GLY A 45 9.98 5.93 0.06
C GLY A 45 10.35 5.34 -1.32
N LEU A 46 9.39 4.66 -1.97
CA LEU A 46 9.60 4.02 -3.27
C LEU A 46 9.43 4.98 -4.45
N THR A 47 8.46 5.89 -4.41
CA THR A 47 8.05 6.67 -5.59
C THR A 47 7.95 8.17 -5.34
N LEU A 48 8.47 8.62 -4.19
CA LEU A 48 8.39 9.99 -3.72
C LEU A 48 6.92 10.41 -3.58
N TRP A 49 6.42 11.28 -4.46
CA TRP A 49 5.06 11.78 -4.36
C TRP A 49 4.08 11.11 -5.34
N ARG A 50 4.58 10.45 -6.39
CA ARG A 50 3.76 10.06 -7.57
C ARG A 50 2.65 9.05 -7.22
N VAL A 51 3.03 7.86 -6.76
CA VAL A 51 2.04 6.83 -6.40
C VAL A 51 1.25 7.22 -5.15
N PRO A 52 1.85 7.77 -4.08
CA PRO A 52 1.10 8.25 -2.92
C PRO A 52 0.03 9.28 -3.25
N ALA A 53 0.30 10.23 -4.14
CA ALA A 53 -0.68 11.22 -4.57
C ALA A 53 -1.86 10.55 -5.28
N VAL A 54 -1.59 9.65 -6.23
CA VAL A 54 -2.61 8.87 -6.94
C VAL A 54 -3.45 8.06 -5.96
N MET A 55 -2.81 7.37 -5.01
CA MET A 55 -3.49 6.58 -3.99
C MET A 55 -4.34 7.46 -3.07
N LEU A 56 -3.82 8.59 -2.59
CA LEU A 56 -4.53 9.48 -1.67
C LEU A 56 -5.76 10.13 -2.32
N ILE A 57 -5.61 10.60 -3.57
CA ILE A 57 -6.71 11.20 -4.34
C ILE A 57 -7.79 10.15 -4.61
N SER A 58 -7.41 8.98 -5.12
CA SER A 58 -8.36 7.91 -5.42
C SER A 58 -9.03 7.36 -4.16
N LEU A 59 -8.29 7.21 -3.06
CA LEU A 59 -8.83 6.78 -1.78
C LEU A 59 -9.87 7.76 -1.24
N THR A 60 -9.55 9.05 -1.24
CA THR A 60 -10.50 10.10 -0.84
C THR A 60 -11.76 10.05 -1.71
N PHE A 61 -11.58 9.97 -3.03
CA PHE A 61 -12.69 9.88 -3.98
C PHE A 61 -13.59 8.66 -3.73
N PHE A 62 -13.01 7.46 -3.58
CA PHE A 62 -13.79 6.24 -3.35
C PHE A 62 -14.43 6.19 -1.96
N PHE A 63 -13.80 6.76 -0.93
CA PHE A 63 -14.43 6.90 0.39
C PHE A 63 -15.68 7.79 0.35
N LEU A 64 -15.63 8.88 -0.44
CA LEU A 64 -16.79 9.76 -0.64
C LEU A 64 -17.89 9.05 -1.45
N LEU A 65 -17.52 8.27 -2.47
CA LEU A 65 -18.48 7.53 -3.30
C LEU A 65 -19.17 6.39 -2.57
N PHE A 66 -18.42 5.48 -1.94
CA PHE A 66 -18.97 4.25 -1.36
C PHE A 66 -19.56 4.44 0.04
N LYS A 67 -19.33 5.61 0.65
CA LYS A 67 -19.64 5.93 2.05
C LYS A 67 -18.90 4.99 3.01
N ARG A 68 -18.70 5.42 4.27
CA ARG A 68 -17.89 4.68 5.27
C ARG A 68 -18.27 3.21 5.51
N LYS A 69 -19.48 2.79 5.13
CA LYS A 69 -19.97 1.42 5.31
C LYS A 69 -19.23 0.37 4.47
N HIS A 70 -18.58 0.78 3.38
CA HIS A 70 -17.89 -0.11 2.43
C HIS A 70 -16.40 0.24 2.29
N GLU A 71 -15.71 0.44 3.42
CA GLU A 71 -14.30 0.83 3.47
C GLU A 71 -13.38 -0.11 2.66
N LEU A 72 -13.56 -1.43 2.74
CA LEU A 72 -12.74 -2.39 1.98
C LEU A 72 -12.82 -2.14 0.47
N TRP A 73 -14.01 -1.86 -0.06
CA TRP A 73 -14.21 -1.61 -1.49
C TRP A 73 -13.52 -0.34 -1.95
N ALA A 74 -13.52 0.72 -1.12
CA ALA A 74 -12.77 1.93 -1.41
C ALA A 74 -11.26 1.65 -1.49
N ILE A 75 -10.71 0.88 -0.54
CA ILE A 75 -9.29 0.52 -0.52
C ILE A 75 -8.92 -0.36 -1.72
N LEU A 76 -9.74 -1.35 -2.07
CA LEU A 76 -9.50 -2.22 -3.23
C LEU A 76 -9.54 -1.43 -4.54
N ALA A 77 -10.49 -0.50 -4.68
CA ALA A 77 -10.58 0.37 -5.85
C ALA A 77 -9.34 1.29 -5.95
N THR A 78 -8.85 1.84 -4.83
CA THR A 78 -7.59 2.60 -4.78
C THR A 78 -6.40 1.75 -5.23
N LEU A 79 -6.28 0.51 -4.75
CA LEU A 79 -5.19 -0.39 -5.17
C LEU A 79 -5.30 -0.74 -6.66
N ALA A 80 -6.52 -0.90 -7.19
CA ALA A 80 -6.74 -1.11 -8.62
C ALA A 80 -6.30 0.10 -9.46
N VAL A 81 -6.62 1.32 -9.03
CA VAL A 81 -6.15 2.56 -9.68
C VAL A 81 -4.62 2.67 -9.60
N ALA A 82 -4.02 2.36 -8.45
CA ALA A 82 -2.56 2.34 -8.31
C ALA A 82 -1.91 1.29 -9.23
N CYS A 83 -2.52 0.11 -9.37
CA CYS A 83 -2.08 -0.93 -10.30
C CYS A 83 -2.12 -0.43 -11.76
N ALA A 84 -3.24 0.14 -12.18
CA ALA A 84 -3.40 0.71 -13.52
C ALA A 84 -2.38 1.83 -13.78
N TYR A 85 -2.17 2.72 -12.81
CA TYR A 85 -1.17 3.78 -12.90
C TYR A 85 0.25 3.22 -13.07
N LEU A 86 0.63 2.21 -12.29
CA LEU A 86 1.93 1.57 -12.42
C LEU A 86 2.07 0.90 -13.79
N LEU A 87 1.08 0.17 -14.27
CA LEU A 87 1.14 -0.49 -15.58
C LEU A 87 1.29 0.50 -16.74
N LEU A 88 0.66 1.67 -16.67
CA LEU A 88 0.69 2.68 -17.72
C LEU A 88 1.96 3.55 -17.70
N PHE A 89 2.44 3.93 -16.50
CA PHE A 89 3.50 4.93 -16.37
C PHE A 89 4.83 4.39 -15.86
N ASN A 90 4.84 3.23 -15.17
CA ASN A 90 6.06 2.64 -14.62
C ASN A 90 5.88 1.13 -14.32
N PRO A 91 5.84 0.27 -15.36
CA PRO A 91 5.54 -1.16 -15.23
C PRO A 91 6.74 -1.96 -14.67
N SER A 92 7.24 -1.55 -13.51
CA SER A 92 8.31 -2.25 -12.80
C SER A 92 7.78 -3.51 -12.13
N PRO A 93 8.32 -4.70 -12.43
CA PRO A 93 7.91 -5.95 -11.77
C PRO A 93 8.02 -5.86 -10.25
N LEU A 94 9.08 -5.21 -9.74
CA LEU A 94 9.25 -5.00 -8.31
C LEU A 94 8.10 -4.19 -7.69
N LEU A 95 7.69 -3.09 -8.31
CA LEU A 95 6.59 -2.27 -7.75
C LEU A 95 5.26 -3.01 -7.79
N LEU A 96 5.01 -3.81 -8.84
CA LEU A 96 3.80 -4.63 -8.95
C LEU A 96 3.76 -5.74 -7.89
N THR A 97 4.89 -6.40 -7.61
CA THR A 97 4.95 -7.37 -6.51
C THR A 97 4.77 -6.73 -5.14
N ILE A 98 5.37 -5.55 -4.90
CA ILE A 98 5.14 -4.78 -3.67
C ILE A 98 3.64 -4.46 -3.52
N LEU A 99 2.99 -3.98 -4.59
CA LEU A 99 1.55 -3.73 -4.59
C LEU A 99 0.75 -5.00 -4.28
N ALA A 100 1.11 -6.14 -4.87
CA ALA A 100 0.46 -7.42 -4.61
C ALA A 100 0.62 -7.86 -3.14
N THR A 101 1.82 -7.73 -2.57
CA THR A 101 2.05 -8.05 -1.15
C THR A 101 1.30 -7.13 -0.20
N HIS A 102 1.21 -5.82 -0.52
CA HIS A 102 0.38 -4.88 0.23
C HIS A 102 -1.11 -5.21 0.15
N LEU A 103 -1.60 -5.63 -1.02
CA LEU A 103 -2.98 -6.09 -1.20
C LEU A 103 -3.27 -7.30 -0.31
N LEU A 104 -2.38 -8.30 -0.31
CA LEU A 104 -2.52 -9.48 0.55
C LEU A 104 -2.57 -9.09 2.04
N LEU A 105 -1.71 -8.17 2.47
CA LEU A 105 -1.67 -7.68 3.85
C LEU A 105 -2.95 -6.93 4.23
N ILE A 106 -3.50 -6.11 3.33
CA ILE A 106 -4.78 -5.40 3.54
C ILE A 106 -5.94 -6.39 3.65
N LEU A 107 -6.03 -7.37 2.75
CA LEU A 107 -7.08 -8.39 2.79
C LEU A 107 -7.04 -9.18 4.09
N TRP A 108 -5.84 -9.49 4.57
CA TRP A 108 -5.66 -10.22 5.82
C TRP A 108 -5.96 -9.36 7.05
N THR A 109 -5.50 -8.11 7.09
CA THR A 109 -5.78 -7.18 8.22
C THR A 109 -7.24 -6.76 8.29
N HIS A 110 -7.99 -6.77 7.18
CA HIS A 110 -9.42 -6.45 7.20
C HIS A 110 -10.30 -7.63 7.67
N LYS A 111 -9.79 -8.87 7.66
CA LYS A 111 -10.51 -10.04 8.18
C LYS A 111 -10.34 -10.25 9.69
N ARG A 112 -9.29 -9.68 10.28
CA ARG A 112 -9.03 -9.70 11.72
C ARG A 112 -9.80 -8.59 12.43
#